data_AF-A0A1Q7QZF5-F1
#
_entry.id   AF-A0A1Q7QZF5-F1
#
_cell.length_a   1.000
_cell.length_b   1.000
_cell.length_c   1.000
_cell.angle_alpha   90.00
_cell.angle_beta   90.00
_cell.angle_gamma   90.00
#
_symmetry.space_group_name_H-M   'P 1'
#
loop_
_entity.id
_entity.type
_entity.pdbx_description
1 polymer ?
#
loop_
_entity_poly.entity_id
_entity_poly.type
_entity_poly.pdbx_seq_one_letter_code
_entity_poly.pdbx_strand_id
1 'polypeptide(L)'
;MRSILYIVWFTAALIGSPQKEFPKDPLKEMQRRVEKEAGEKNYKELKDAATELAELSRQISADIDEGGQHVISARLYDRLDKIEKLTKRIREKARGTSAALPKIQ
;
A
#
# COMPACT_ATOMS: atom_id res chain seq x y z
N MET A 1 59.71 -21.72 -25.68
CA MET A 1 59.75 -20.95 -24.41
C MET A 1 59.55 -19.47 -24.73
N ARG A 2 58.88 -18.73 -23.83
CA ARG A 2 58.56 -17.27 -23.86
C ARG A 2 57.15 -16.92 -24.37
N SER A 3 56.12 -17.25 -23.58
CA SER A 3 54.77 -16.71 -23.79
C SER A 3 53.97 -16.58 -22.49
N ILE A 4 54.54 -15.93 -21.45
CA ILE A 4 53.78 -15.51 -20.25
C ILE A 4 54.43 -14.26 -19.66
N LEU A 5 54.29 -13.09 -20.30
CA LEU A 5 54.80 -11.84 -19.69
C LEU A 5 54.01 -10.56 -20.05
N TYR A 6 52.79 -10.66 -20.56
CA TYR A 6 51.97 -9.46 -20.87
C TYR A 6 50.51 -9.56 -20.41
N ILE A 7 50.26 -10.05 -19.19
CA ILE A 7 48.91 -10.00 -18.57
C ILE A 7 48.97 -9.38 -17.17
N VAL A 8 49.85 -8.42 -16.93
CA VAL A 8 49.96 -7.73 -15.62
C VAL A 8 49.79 -6.20 -15.72
N TRP A 9 49.55 -5.63 -16.91
CA TRP A 9 49.31 -4.18 -17.04
C TRP A 9 47.88 -3.79 -17.42
N PHE A 10 46.95 -4.74 -17.52
CA PHE A 10 45.54 -4.48 -17.84
C PHE A 10 44.57 -4.77 -16.68
N THR A 11 45.05 -4.80 -15.44
CA THR A 11 44.21 -4.98 -14.24
C THR A 11 44.25 -3.78 -13.28
N ALA A 12 44.85 -2.66 -13.67
CA ALA A 12 44.96 -1.47 -12.82
C ALA A 12 44.10 -0.27 -13.29
N ALA A 13 43.10 -0.49 -14.15
CA ALA A 13 42.18 0.56 -14.60
C ALA A 13 40.70 0.29 -14.22
N LEU A 14 40.44 -0.70 -13.37
CA LEU A 14 39.10 -1.09 -12.92
C LEU A 14 38.85 -0.84 -11.42
N ILE A 15 39.78 -0.16 -10.74
CA ILE A 15 39.63 0.28 -9.35
C ILE A 15 39.74 1.80 -9.36
N GLY A 16 38.61 2.49 -9.21
CA GLY A 16 38.62 3.93 -8.97
C GLY A 16 37.88 4.78 -9.99
N SER A 17 36.64 4.41 -10.32
CA SER A 17 35.65 5.46 -10.53
C SER A 17 35.11 5.81 -9.14
N PRO A 18 35.49 6.93 -8.50
CA PRO A 18 34.72 7.41 -7.38
C PRO A 18 33.32 7.67 -7.93
N GLN A 19 32.35 6.86 -7.49
CA GLN A 19 30.93 7.14 -7.69
C GLN A 19 30.74 8.55 -7.14
N LYS A 20 30.61 9.53 -8.05
CA LYS A 20 30.12 10.86 -7.72
C LYS A 20 28.73 10.62 -7.14
N GLU A 21 28.65 10.58 -5.81
CA GLU A 21 27.40 10.73 -5.09
C GLU A 21 26.84 12.07 -5.50
N PHE A 22 25.91 12.06 -6.47
CA PHE A 22 25.12 13.23 -6.78
C PHE A 22 24.47 13.68 -5.48
N PRO A 23 24.55 14.98 -5.11
CA PRO A 23 23.97 15.46 -3.88
C PRO A 23 22.49 15.07 -3.85
N LYS A 24 22.10 14.27 -2.86
CA LYS A 24 20.70 13.91 -2.67
C LYS A 24 19.95 15.19 -2.35
N ASP A 25 19.16 15.64 -3.31
CA ASP A 25 18.33 16.83 -3.13
C ASP A 25 17.45 16.63 -1.88
N PRO A 26 17.62 17.45 -0.82
CA PRO A 26 16.87 17.29 0.42
C PRO A 26 15.35 17.38 0.20
N LEU A 27 14.91 18.07 -0.86
CA LEU A 27 13.50 18.14 -1.24
C LEU A 27 12.98 16.79 -1.73
N LYS A 28 13.79 16.03 -2.47
CA LYS A 28 13.43 14.72 -3.01
C LYS A 28 13.39 13.65 -1.92
N GLU A 29 14.24 13.75 -0.90
CA GLU A 29 14.16 12.85 0.26
C GLU A 29 12.92 13.14 1.11
N MET A 30 12.58 14.42 1.32
CA MET A 30 11.37 14.80 2.05
C MET A 30 10.11 14.32 1.32
N GLN A 31 10.03 14.50 0.00
CA GLN A 31 8.92 14.00 -0.83
C GLN A 31 8.76 12.48 -0.70
N ARG A 32 9.85 11.72 -0.79
CA ARG A 32 9.81 10.26 -0.64
C ARG A 32 9.33 9.79 0.74
N ARG A 33 9.64 10.54 1.80
CA ARG A 33 9.13 10.24 3.16
C ARG A 33 7.63 10.48 3.23
N VAL A 34 7.16 11.61 2.72
CA VAL A 34 5.73 11.95 2.68
C VAL A 34 4.94 10.92 1.86
N GLU A 35 5.47 10.49 0.71
CA GLU A 35 4.84 9.45 -0.12
C GLU A 35 4.76 8.09 0.60
N LYS A 36 5.83 7.69 1.30
CA LYS A 36 5.85 6.45 2.08
C LYS A 36 4.85 6.49 3.23
N GLU A 37 4.86 7.57 4.01
CA GLU A 37 3.93 7.77 5.13
C GLU A 37 2.47 7.78 4.65
N ALA A 38 2.19 8.44 3.52
CA ALA A 38 0.87 8.43 2.91
C ALA A 38 0.46 7.01 2.46
N GLY A 39 1.38 6.24 1.86
CA GLY A 39 1.14 4.86 1.46
C GLY A 39 0.83 3.93 2.64
N GLU A 40 1.63 4.00 3.71
CA GLU A 40 1.42 3.21 4.93
C GLU A 40 0.08 3.55 5.60
N LYS A 41 -0.25 4.84 5.70
CA LYS A 41 -1.52 5.30 6.25
C LYS A 41 -2.70 4.78 5.43
N ASN A 42 -2.64 4.89 4.10
CA ASN A 42 -3.70 4.40 3.22
C ASN A 42 -3.88 2.87 3.33
N TYR A 43 -2.78 2.12 3.39
CA TYR A 43 -2.83 0.66 3.58
C TYR A 43 -3.49 0.28 4.90
N LYS A 44 -3.09 0.94 6.00
CA LYS A 44 -3.66 0.69 7.32
C LYS A 44 -5.16 0.99 7.34
N GLU A 45 -5.57 2.15 6.84
CA GLU A 45 -6.99 2.52 6.79
C GLU A 45 -7.82 1.55 5.95
N LEU A 46 -7.29 1.05 4.84
CA LEU A 46 -7.95 0.05 4.01
C LEU A 46 -8.08 -1.29 4.74
N LYS A 47 -7.03 -1.73 5.44
CA LYS A 47 -7.03 -2.96 6.23
C LYS A 47 -8.03 -2.89 7.38
N ASP A 48 -8.08 -1.76 8.09
CA ASP A 48 -9.00 -1.54 9.20
C ASP A 48 -10.46 -1.58 8.69
N ALA A 49 -10.75 -0.91 7.58
CA ALA A 49 -12.08 -0.91 6.97
C ALA A 49 -12.51 -2.31 6.47
N ALA A 50 -11.59 -3.10 5.91
CA ALA A 50 -11.86 -4.48 5.51
C ALA A 50 -12.13 -5.38 6.73
N THR A 51 -11.41 -5.17 7.83
CA THR A 51 -11.60 -5.89 9.09
C THR A 51 -12.98 -5.58 9.70
N GLU A 52 -13.36 -4.30 9.71
CA GLU A 52 -14.68 -3.87 10.20
C GLU A 52 -15.83 -4.43 9.34
N LEU A 53 -15.65 -4.49 8.01
CA LEU A 53 -16.61 -5.11 7.11
C LEU A 53 -16.80 -6.61 7.42
N ALA A 54 -15.71 -7.34 7.64
CA ALA A 54 -15.77 -8.76 8.00
C ALA A 54 -16.50 -8.98 9.34
N GLU A 55 -16.26 -8.11 10.31
CA GLU A 55 -16.91 -8.16 11.62
C GLU A 55 -18.41 -7.86 11.54
N LEU A 56 -18.79 -6.79 10.82
CA LEU A 56 -20.21 -6.48 10.58
C LEU A 56 -20.92 -7.63 9.86
N SER A 57 -20.27 -8.27 8.88
CA SER A 57 -20.83 -9.42 8.19
C SER A 57 -21.11 -10.59 9.15
N ARG A 58 -20.22 -10.86 10.11
CA ARG A 58 -20.44 -11.90 11.12
C ARG A 58 -21.61 -11.56 12.04
N GLN A 59 -21.69 -10.30 12.49
CA GLN A 59 -22.77 -9.85 13.36
C GLN A 59 -24.13 -9.90 12.66
N ILE A 60 -24.18 -9.62 11.36
CA ILE A 60 -25.39 -9.78 10.55
C ILE A 60 -25.84 -11.23 10.49
N SER A 61 -24.91 -12.17 10.24
CA SER A 61 -25.23 -13.60 10.27
C SER A 61 -25.80 -14.02 11.63
N ALA A 62 -25.17 -13.59 12.72
CA ALA A 62 -25.67 -13.86 14.08
C ALA A 62 -27.05 -13.25 14.33
N ASP A 63 -27.30 -12.00 13.92
CA ASP A 63 -28.61 -11.36 14.07
C ASP A 63 -29.71 -12.10 13.28
N ILE A 64 -29.39 -12.69 12.13
CA ILE A 64 -30.31 -13.51 11.32
C ILE A 64 -30.59 -14.85 12.01
N ASP A 65 -29.53 -15.51 12.52
CA ASP A 65 -29.65 -16.79 13.21
C ASP A 65 -30.45 -16.65 14.53
N GLU A 66 -30.26 -15.55 15.27
CA GLU A 66 -30.96 -15.25 16.52
C GLU A 66 -32.40 -14.73 16.32
N GLY A 67 -32.65 -13.97 15.25
CA GLY A 67 -33.96 -13.33 14.99
C GLY A 67 -35.06 -14.29 14.55
N GLY A 68 -34.70 -15.50 14.09
CA GLY A 68 -35.64 -16.43 13.47
C GLY A 68 -36.14 -15.94 12.10
N GLN A 69 -36.87 -16.79 11.37
CA GLN A 69 -37.20 -16.60 9.94
C GLN A 69 -37.96 -15.33 9.57
N HIS A 70 -38.57 -14.61 10.52
CA HIS A 70 -39.51 -13.52 10.24
C HIS A 70 -39.24 -12.21 11.00
N VAL A 71 -38.14 -12.11 11.76
CA VAL A 71 -37.82 -10.89 12.51
C VAL A 71 -36.54 -10.26 11.98
N ILE A 72 -36.69 -9.17 11.24
CA ILE A 72 -35.57 -8.29 10.92
C ILE A 72 -35.41 -7.31 12.07
N SER A 73 -34.32 -7.44 12.82
CA SER A 73 -34.02 -6.52 13.91
C SER A 73 -33.63 -5.13 13.39
N ALA A 74 -33.97 -4.07 14.11
CA ALA A 74 -33.48 -2.72 13.81
C ALA A 74 -31.93 -2.66 13.77
N ARG A 75 -31.27 -3.50 14.59
CA ARG A 75 -29.81 -3.66 14.61
C ARG A 75 -29.26 -4.16 13.27
N LEU A 76 -29.98 -5.05 12.58
CA LEU A 76 -29.59 -5.53 11.25
C LEU A 76 -29.56 -4.38 10.24
N TYR A 77 -30.59 -3.53 10.23
CA TYR A 77 -30.63 -2.34 9.37
C TYR A 77 -29.47 -1.37 9.66
N ASP A 78 -29.21 -1.06 10.93
CA ASP A 78 -28.11 -0.17 11.32
C ASP A 78 -26.74 -0.72 10.87
N ARG A 79 -26.54 -2.04 10.94
CA ARG A 79 -25.30 -2.67 10.47
C ARG A 79 -25.17 -2.64 8.94
N LEU A 80 -26.26 -2.83 8.21
CA LEU A 80 -26.26 -2.71 6.75
C LEU A 80 -25.91 -1.28 6.30
N ASP A 81 -26.44 -0.25 6.96
CA ASP A 81 -26.09 1.15 6.70
C ASP A 81 -24.59 1.42 6.97
N LYS A 82 -24.03 0.84 8.04
CA LYS A 82 -22.58 0.92 8.30
C LYS A 82 -21.75 0.25 7.20
N ILE A 83 -22.17 -0.91 6.69
CA ILE A 83 -21.51 -1.58 5.56
C ILE A 83 -21.52 -0.68 4.32
N GLU A 84 -22.63 -0.03 4.01
CA GLU A 84 -22.72 0.87 2.86
C GLU A 84 -21.74 2.04 3.00
N LYS A 85 -21.69 2.67 4.17
CA LYS A 85 -20.79 3.78 4.47
C LYS A 85 -19.32 3.37 4.37
N LEU A 86 -18.95 2.21 4.93
CA LEU A 86 -17.59 1.67 4.84
C LEU A 86 -17.21 1.36 3.40
N THR A 87 -18.11 0.73 2.65
CA THR A 87 -17.89 0.41 1.24
C THR A 87 -17.67 1.67 0.39
N LYS A 88 -18.43 2.75 0.64
CA LYS A 88 -18.21 4.06 -0.02
C LYS A 88 -16.82 4.62 0.29
N ARG A 89 -16.42 4.64 1.56
CA ARG A 89 -15.09 5.13 1.98
C ARG A 89 -13.94 4.34 1.35
N ILE A 90 -14.04 3.01 1.33
CA ILE A 90 -13.06 2.12 0.69
C ILE A 90 -12.95 2.46 -0.79
N ARG A 91 -14.09 2.56 -1.49
CA ARG A 91 -14.14 2.87 -2.92
C ARG A 91 -13.54 4.25 -3.22
N GLU A 92 -13.86 5.27 -2.44
CA GLU A 92 -13.32 6.62 -2.60
C GLU A 92 -11.80 6.65 -2.43
N LYS A 93 -11.28 5.99 -1.39
CA LYS A 93 -9.83 5.89 -1.15
C LYS A 93 -9.12 5.10 -2.24
N ALA A 94 -9.72 4.01 -2.72
CA ALA A 94 -9.18 3.23 -3.83
C ALA A 94 -9.10 4.04 -5.13
N ARG A 95 -10.14 4.84 -5.43
CA ARG A 95 -10.15 5.75 -6.60
C ARG A 95 -9.15 6.91 -6.48
N GLY A 96 -8.98 7.46 -5.28
CA GLY A 96 -7.96 8.49 -5.02
C GLY A 96 -6.53 7.96 -5.17
N THR A 97 -6.31 6.70 -4.80
CA THR A 97 -4.99 6.04 -4.94
C THR A 97 -4.67 5.72 -6.41
N SER A 98 -5.65 5.35 -7.24
CA SER A 98 -5.43 5.09 -8.67
C SER A 98 -5.24 6.36 -9.51
N ALA A 99 -5.79 7.51 -9.07
CA ALA A 99 -5.59 8.80 -9.74
C ALA A 99 -4.23 9.47 -9.44
N ALA A 100 -3.56 9.06 -8.35
CA ALA A 100 -2.28 9.62 -7.91
C ALA A 100 -1.05 8.87 -8.45
N LEU A 101 -1.22 7.78 -9.21
CA LEU A 101 -0.10 7.16 -9.92
C LEU A 101 0.29 8.06 -11.10
N PRO A 102 1.50 8.67 -11.12
CA PRO A 102 1.95 9.37 -12.31
C PRO A 102 1.98 8.35 -13.46
N LYS A 103 1.27 8.65 -14.55
CA LYS A 103 1.49 7.94 -15.81
C LYS A 103 2.96 8.12 -16.14
N ILE A 104 3.74 7.05 -15.98
CA ILE A 104 5.09 6.97 -16.52
C ILE A 104 4.87 6.96 -18.04
N GLN A 105 5.00 8.13 -18.67
CA GLN A 105 5.17 8.31 -20.11
C GLN A 105 6.65 8.26 -20.43
#